data_AF-A0A1Q6U1G3-F1
#
_entry.id   AF-A0A1Q6U1G3-F1
#
_cell.length_a   1.000
_cell.length_b   1.000
_cell.length_c   1.000
_cell.angle_alpha   90.00
_cell.angle_beta   90.00
_cell.angle_gamma   90.00
#
_symmetry.space_group_name_H-M   'P 1'
#
loop_
_entity.id
_entity.type
_entity.pdbx_description
1 polymer ?
#
loop_
_entity_poly.entity_id
_entity_poly.type
_entity_poly.pdbx_seq_one_letter_code
_entity_poly.pdbx_strand_id
1 'polypeptide(L)'
;MKPFCGNELYSIPHSYLDGNKKNRVQPAFRGVTEELSKRFYKTQAEIIDEFIKDPKSKGIAGQLPTNWLAKIKADTPELREEIIQKVFMSIRSAVKHLKPYNAPVKSKEYRIHKANLENKRLKEASEYLSKSLRHFGILEETNSVNFKILKVSGNFTKRAYVLQEKGKNPTLEKLFIKSFKEINPLSSTADYNGKYSEVAHWLYLNNKTKSPYFSKVYWGDTEGRFMALEYETPPKHISPIVKFKSNYENIYKFAADFYRQTGIELSNLFEKGIKPGIINKFGKFEPAKKEALIMNYLQQLLKEYNLHHTDLHNQNAIIGKDKSGHAIVKIVDIGGLVEL
;
A
#
# COMPACT_ATOMS: atom_id res chain seq x y z
N MET A 1 15.68 -16.29 -33.87
CA MET A 1 14.89 -15.33 -33.04
C MET A 1 15.02 -13.96 -33.68
N LYS A 2 13.91 -13.34 -34.10
CA LYS A 2 13.94 -11.97 -34.61
C LYS A 2 14.09 -10.99 -33.42
N PRO A 3 15.01 -10.02 -33.47
CA PRO A 3 15.05 -8.93 -32.50
C PRO A 3 13.88 -7.98 -32.76
N PHE A 4 13.30 -7.47 -31.68
CA PHE A 4 12.24 -6.47 -31.69
C PHE A 4 12.88 -5.11 -32.02
N CYS A 5 12.67 -4.59 -33.22
CA CYS A 5 13.11 -3.25 -33.64
C CYS A 5 12.00 -2.24 -33.32
N GLY A 6 12.26 -1.27 -32.45
CA GLY A 6 11.46 -0.06 -32.32
C GLY A 6 12.24 1.09 -32.94
N ASN A 7 11.82 1.52 -34.14
CA ASN A 7 12.41 2.63 -34.87
C ASN A 7 11.62 3.93 -34.64
N GLU A 8 12.38 5.05 -34.63
CA GLU A 8 12.00 6.43 -34.98
C GLU A 8 11.10 7.18 -33.96
N LEU A 9 11.54 8.10 -33.09
CA LEU A 9 12.42 9.28 -33.21
C LEU A 9 11.94 10.29 -34.28
N TYR A 10 11.02 11.19 -33.90
CA TYR A 10 10.89 12.53 -34.49
C TYR A 10 10.57 13.57 -33.41
N SER A 11 11.33 14.65 -33.42
CA SER A 11 11.29 15.83 -32.56
C SER A 11 10.33 16.92 -33.11
N ILE A 12 10.26 18.10 -32.44
CA ILE A 12 9.71 19.43 -32.83
C ILE A 12 8.40 19.82 -32.06
N PRO A 13 8.13 21.10 -31.63
CA PRO A 13 8.90 22.11 -30.89
C PRO A 13 8.15 22.76 -29.69
N HIS A 14 8.91 23.45 -28.82
CA HIS A 14 8.45 24.25 -27.67
C HIS A 14 7.68 25.54 -28.04
N SER A 15 6.36 25.58 -27.86
CA SER A 15 5.64 26.86 -27.81
C SER A 15 4.39 26.94 -26.92
N TYR A 16 4.18 25.98 -26.00
CA TYR A 16 3.07 26.04 -25.03
C TYR A 16 3.52 26.17 -23.56
N LEU A 17 4.77 26.55 -23.33
CA LEU A 17 5.30 26.82 -21.99
C LEU A 17 5.31 28.32 -21.71
N ASP A 18 4.13 28.90 -21.50
CA ASP A 18 3.99 30.07 -20.63
C ASP A 18 2.56 30.14 -20.10
N GLY A 19 2.40 29.98 -18.78
CA GLY A 19 1.11 30.20 -18.12
C GLY A 19 0.79 29.29 -16.94
N ASN A 20 1.21 29.73 -15.75
CA ASN A 20 0.57 29.47 -14.45
C ASN A 20 0.79 28.13 -13.72
N LYS A 21 1.74 28.23 -12.79
CA LYS A 21 1.78 27.52 -11.51
C LYS A 21 0.46 27.69 -10.73
N LYS A 22 -0.44 26.71 -10.79
CA LYS A 22 -1.36 26.33 -9.69
C LYS A 22 -1.96 24.92 -9.80
N ASN A 23 -1.63 24.20 -10.86
CA ASN A 23 -1.99 22.80 -11.04
C ASN A 23 -0.85 21.87 -10.56
N ARG A 24 -0.85 21.47 -9.29
CA ARG A 24 -0.28 20.16 -8.92
C ARG A 24 -1.27 19.09 -9.38
N VAL A 25 -1.38 18.89 -10.68
CA VAL A 25 -2.05 17.71 -11.24
C VAL A 25 -1.17 16.53 -10.85
N GLN A 26 -1.59 15.79 -9.84
CA GLN A 26 -1.07 14.45 -9.62
C GLN A 26 -1.44 13.62 -10.86
N PRO A 27 -0.48 12.91 -11.48
CA PRO A 27 -0.80 11.90 -12.49
C PRO A 27 -1.46 10.70 -11.79
N ALA A 28 -2.75 10.81 -11.50
CA ALA A 28 -3.61 9.69 -11.16
C ALA A 28 -4.18 9.12 -12.47
N PHE A 29 -4.40 7.80 -12.56
CA PHE A 29 -5.23 7.25 -13.63
C PHE A 29 -6.58 7.96 -13.58
N ARG A 30 -6.86 8.83 -14.54
CA ARG A 30 -8.14 9.54 -14.64
C ARG A 30 -9.23 8.55 -15.06
N GLY A 31 -10.46 8.72 -14.58
CA GLY A 31 -11.55 7.77 -14.79
C GLY A 31 -11.85 6.98 -13.50
N VAL A 32 -11.73 5.65 -13.55
CA VAL A 32 -12.16 4.78 -12.44
C VAL A 32 -11.51 5.10 -11.10
N THR A 33 -10.22 5.47 -11.08
CA THR A 33 -9.54 5.84 -9.82
C THR A 33 -10.17 7.06 -9.18
N GLU A 34 -10.52 8.06 -10.00
CA GLU A 34 -11.10 9.31 -9.53
C GLU A 34 -12.49 9.04 -8.95
N GLU A 35 -13.32 8.28 -9.66
CA GLU A 35 -14.68 7.91 -9.22
C GLU A 35 -14.66 7.09 -7.92
N LEU A 36 -13.77 6.09 -7.83
CA LEU A 36 -13.63 5.30 -6.61
C LEU A 36 -13.13 6.12 -5.41
N SER A 37 -12.46 7.24 -5.65
CA SER A 37 -11.95 8.12 -4.59
C SER A 37 -12.96 9.15 -4.05
N LYS A 38 -14.06 9.41 -4.78
CA LYS A 38 -15.00 10.50 -4.46
C LYS A 38 -15.94 10.17 -3.29
N ARG A 39 -16.40 8.93 -3.20
CA ARG A 39 -17.40 8.47 -2.22
C ARG A 39 -17.06 7.11 -1.64
N PHE A 40 -17.65 6.80 -0.49
CA PHE A 40 -17.58 5.46 0.07
C PHE A 40 -18.56 4.54 -0.69
N TYR A 41 -18.07 3.41 -1.18
CA TYR A 41 -18.88 2.42 -1.91
C TYR A 41 -19.34 1.33 -0.97
N LYS A 42 -20.64 1.02 -0.97
CA LYS A 42 -21.25 0.10 -0.01
C LYS A 42 -21.21 -1.35 -0.50
N THR A 43 -21.12 -1.57 -1.81
CA THR A 43 -21.12 -2.93 -2.37
C THR A 43 -20.03 -3.12 -3.43
N GLN A 44 -19.61 -4.37 -3.64
CA GLN A 44 -18.72 -4.75 -4.73
C GLN A 44 -19.36 -4.48 -6.10
N ALA A 45 -20.68 -4.64 -6.22
CA ALA A 45 -21.42 -4.36 -7.44
C ALA A 45 -21.25 -2.89 -7.88
N GLU A 46 -21.46 -1.93 -6.98
CA GLU A 46 -21.25 -0.51 -7.30
C GLU A 46 -19.81 -0.23 -7.75
N ILE A 47 -18.83 -0.91 -7.17
CA ILE A 47 -17.41 -0.75 -7.54
C ILE A 47 -17.12 -1.36 -8.91
N ILE A 48 -17.67 -2.55 -9.18
CA ILE A 48 -17.55 -3.23 -10.49
C ILE A 48 -18.18 -2.38 -11.58
N ASP A 49 -19.32 -1.74 -11.31
CA ASP A 49 -19.97 -0.84 -12.26
C ASP A 49 -19.05 0.33 -12.65
N GLU A 50 -18.28 0.91 -11.72
CA GLU A 50 -17.30 1.95 -12.06
C GLU A 50 -16.18 1.44 -12.98
N PHE A 51 -15.73 0.19 -12.81
CA PHE A 51 -14.77 -0.41 -13.74
C PHE A 51 -15.37 -0.65 -15.13
N ILE A 52 -16.66 -0.98 -15.22
CA ILE A 52 -17.35 -1.19 -16.50
C ILE A 52 -17.57 0.15 -17.22
N LYS A 53 -17.90 1.22 -16.49
CA LYS A 53 -18.04 2.58 -17.02
C LYS A 53 -16.74 3.13 -17.61
N ASP A 54 -15.60 2.69 -17.11
CA ASP A 54 -14.27 3.03 -17.63
C ASP A 54 -13.63 1.83 -18.36
N PRO A 55 -14.01 1.55 -19.61
CA PRO A 55 -13.47 0.43 -20.38
C PRO A 55 -11.97 0.59 -20.69
N LYS A 56 -11.41 1.80 -20.54
CA LYS A 56 -9.98 2.06 -20.77
C LYS A 56 -9.13 1.67 -19.56
N SER A 57 -9.71 1.61 -18.37
CA SER A 57 -9.01 1.24 -17.14
C SER A 57 -8.43 -0.18 -17.16
N LYS A 58 -9.00 -1.11 -17.93
CA LYS A 58 -8.64 -2.55 -17.92
C LYS A 58 -8.51 -3.10 -16.48
N GLY A 59 -9.42 -2.67 -15.60
CA GLY A 59 -9.43 -3.06 -14.18
C GLY A 59 -8.29 -2.48 -13.33
N ILE A 60 -7.59 -1.44 -13.79
CA ILE A 60 -6.54 -0.75 -13.05
C ILE A 60 -7.14 0.48 -12.35
N ALA A 61 -7.01 0.54 -11.04
CA ALA A 61 -7.35 1.71 -10.23
C ALA A 61 -6.15 2.11 -9.35
N GLY A 62 -5.94 3.40 -9.16
CA GLY A 62 -4.83 3.96 -8.37
C GLY A 62 -3.90 4.89 -9.16
N GLN A 63 -2.78 5.23 -8.54
CA GLN A 63 -1.74 6.13 -9.03
C GLN A 63 -0.33 5.57 -8.76
N LEU A 64 0.66 5.96 -9.56
CA LEU A 64 2.04 5.63 -9.21
C LEU A 64 2.48 6.47 -7.99
N PRO A 65 3.51 6.02 -7.25
CA PRO A 65 4.12 6.81 -6.19
C PRO A 65 4.53 8.18 -6.71
N THR A 66 4.25 9.22 -5.92
CA THR A 66 4.48 10.61 -6.34
C THR A 66 5.96 10.86 -6.68
N ASN A 67 6.88 10.23 -5.95
CA ASN A 67 8.31 10.28 -6.24
C ASN A 67 8.70 9.54 -7.52
N TRP A 68 7.95 8.54 -7.97
CA TRP A 68 8.18 7.89 -9.26
C TRP A 68 7.70 8.79 -10.39
N LEU A 69 6.48 9.34 -10.24
CA LEU A 69 5.89 10.25 -11.20
C LEU A 69 6.73 11.51 -11.42
N ALA A 70 7.37 12.02 -10.38
CA ALA A 70 8.25 13.18 -10.46
C ALA A 70 9.52 12.95 -11.31
N LYS A 71 9.94 11.69 -11.48
CA LYS A 71 11.15 11.33 -12.23
C LYS A 71 10.91 11.05 -13.70
N ILE A 72 9.66 10.76 -14.08
CA ILE A 72 9.29 10.55 -15.48
C ILE A 72 9.47 11.87 -16.23
N LYS A 73 10.46 11.91 -17.11
CA LYS A 73 10.71 13.00 -18.05
C LYS A 73 9.99 12.67 -19.35
N ALA A 74 9.12 13.57 -19.79
CA ALA A 74 8.39 13.45 -21.03
C ALA A 74 8.18 14.85 -21.61
N ASP A 75 8.31 14.96 -22.93
CA ASP A 75 8.22 16.25 -23.63
C ASP A 75 6.77 16.75 -23.73
N THR A 76 5.79 15.84 -23.69
CA THR A 76 4.36 16.15 -23.75
C THR A 76 3.55 15.43 -22.65
N PRO A 77 2.38 15.97 -22.27
CA PRO A 77 1.45 15.29 -21.36
C PRO A 77 0.99 13.92 -21.85
N GLU A 78 0.77 13.77 -23.16
CA GLU A 78 0.30 12.52 -23.79
C GLU A 78 1.37 11.44 -23.70
N LEU A 79 2.63 11.79 -24.00
CA LEU A 79 3.76 10.88 -23.87
C LEU A 79 3.99 10.50 -22.40
N ARG A 80 3.78 11.44 -21.47
CA ARG A 80 3.86 11.15 -20.04
C ARG A 80 2.84 10.10 -19.63
N GLU A 81 1.60 10.23 -20.07
CA GLU A 81 0.53 9.28 -19.80
C GLU A 81 0.84 7.90 -20.40
N GLU A 82 1.35 7.86 -21.64
CA GLU A 82 1.79 6.62 -22.28
C GLU A 82 2.92 5.94 -21.48
N ILE A 83 3.92 6.69 -21.01
CA ILE A 83 5.01 6.17 -20.17
C ILE A 83 4.44 5.61 -18.86
N ILE A 84 3.55 6.34 -18.21
CA ILE A 84 2.89 5.90 -16.97
C ILE A 84 2.16 4.56 -17.21
N GLN A 85 1.38 4.45 -18.29
CA GLN A 85 0.69 3.22 -18.66
C GLN A 85 1.67 2.06 -18.92
N LYS A 86 2.78 2.32 -19.62
CA LYS A 86 3.83 1.32 -19.85
C LYS A 86 4.48 0.87 -18.54
N VAL A 87 4.74 1.78 -17.61
CA VAL A 87 5.26 1.46 -16.26
C VAL A 87 4.28 0.55 -15.52
N PHE A 88 2.98 0.85 -15.55
CA PHE A 88 1.96 -0.03 -14.98
C PHE A 88 1.95 -1.42 -15.60
N MET A 89 2.04 -1.51 -16.93
CA MET A 89 2.12 -2.78 -17.64
C MET A 89 3.38 -3.57 -17.27
N SER A 90 4.51 -2.91 -17.08
CA SER A 90 5.74 -3.56 -16.57
C SER A 90 5.53 -4.10 -15.16
N ILE A 91 4.94 -3.33 -14.24
CA ILE A 91 4.64 -3.79 -12.88
C ILE A 91 3.67 -4.99 -12.93
N ARG A 92 2.60 -4.89 -13.71
CA ARG A 92 1.62 -5.97 -13.93
C ARG A 92 2.29 -7.24 -14.42
N SER A 93 3.14 -7.15 -15.43
CA SER A 93 3.85 -8.29 -15.99
C SER A 93 4.79 -8.92 -14.96
N ALA A 94 5.54 -8.09 -14.22
CA ALA A 94 6.42 -8.55 -13.15
C ALA A 94 5.64 -9.30 -12.05
N VAL A 95 4.53 -8.74 -11.56
CA VAL A 95 3.71 -9.37 -10.50
C VAL A 95 3.04 -10.65 -11.00
N LYS A 96 2.54 -10.68 -12.24
CA LYS A 96 2.00 -11.92 -12.86
C LYS A 96 3.06 -13.01 -12.97
N HIS A 97 4.32 -12.66 -13.25
CA HIS A 97 5.43 -13.61 -13.30
C HIS A 97 5.72 -14.26 -11.94
N LEU A 98 5.43 -13.57 -10.84
CA LEU A 98 5.59 -14.07 -9.47
C LEU A 98 4.53 -15.10 -9.04
N LYS A 99 3.78 -15.69 -9.98
CA LYS A 99 2.75 -16.70 -9.69
C LYS A 99 3.30 -17.86 -8.85
N PRO A 100 2.49 -18.42 -7.93
CA PRO A 100 2.92 -19.53 -7.08
C PRO A 100 3.36 -20.75 -7.89
N TYR A 101 4.20 -21.57 -7.28
CA TYR A 101 4.29 -22.97 -7.69
C TYR A 101 3.05 -23.73 -7.18
N ASN A 102 2.26 -24.27 -8.11
CA ASN A 102 0.96 -24.89 -7.85
C ASN A 102 1.03 -26.43 -7.94
N ALA A 103 2.08 -27.08 -7.45
CA ALA A 103 2.07 -28.53 -7.28
C ALA A 103 1.41 -28.95 -5.94
N PRO A 104 0.91 -30.18 -5.80
CA PRO A 104 0.34 -30.67 -4.54
C PRO A 104 1.37 -30.61 -3.40
N VAL A 105 0.97 -30.05 -2.25
CA VAL A 105 1.86 -29.81 -1.08
C VAL A 105 2.56 -31.08 -0.58
N LYS A 106 1.95 -32.25 -0.83
CA LYS A 106 2.46 -33.57 -0.40
C LYS A 106 3.44 -34.22 -1.37
N SER A 107 3.74 -33.64 -2.54
CA SER A 107 4.67 -34.28 -3.49
C SER A 107 6.15 -34.04 -3.12
N LYS A 108 7.01 -35.02 -3.39
CA LYS A 108 8.47 -34.92 -3.19
C LYS A 108 9.09 -33.79 -4.04
N GLU A 109 8.53 -33.56 -5.23
CA GLU A 109 8.86 -32.46 -6.13
C GLU A 109 8.54 -31.10 -5.53
N TYR A 110 7.46 -30.99 -4.74
CA TYR A 110 6.97 -29.74 -4.18
C TYR A 110 8.03 -28.99 -3.39
N ARG A 111 8.74 -29.64 -2.47
CA ARG A 111 9.67 -28.92 -1.59
C ARG A 111 10.96 -28.50 -2.28
N ILE A 112 11.52 -29.36 -3.14
CA ILE A 112 12.80 -29.12 -3.82
C ILE A 112 12.63 -28.10 -4.95
N HIS A 113 11.59 -28.23 -5.76
CA HIS A 113 11.42 -27.42 -6.97
C HIS A 113 10.73 -26.08 -6.69
N LYS A 114 9.89 -26.01 -5.64
CA LYS A 114 9.20 -24.77 -5.28
C LYS A 114 10.17 -23.65 -4.92
N ALA A 115 11.10 -23.90 -3.99
CA ALA A 115 12.01 -22.86 -3.53
C ALA A 115 12.90 -22.35 -4.68
N ASN A 116 13.44 -23.27 -5.48
CA ASN A 116 14.27 -22.93 -6.63
C ASN A 116 13.50 -22.15 -7.70
N LEU A 117 12.29 -22.60 -8.07
CA LEU A 117 11.47 -21.94 -9.08
C LEU A 117 10.97 -20.56 -8.61
N GLU A 118 10.53 -20.44 -7.35
CA GLU A 118 10.07 -19.16 -6.81
C GLU A 118 11.22 -18.16 -6.69
N ASN A 119 12.41 -18.60 -6.26
CA ASN A 119 13.60 -17.76 -6.25
C ASN A 119 14.04 -17.34 -7.66
N LYS A 120 13.96 -18.25 -8.65
CA LYS A 120 14.22 -17.93 -10.05
C LYS A 120 13.25 -16.86 -10.57
N ARG A 121 11.95 -17.05 -10.38
CA ARG A 121 10.92 -16.07 -10.78
C ARG A 121 11.08 -14.72 -10.08
N LEU A 122 11.47 -14.71 -8.81
CA LEU A 122 11.77 -13.49 -8.07
C LEU A 122 12.90 -12.70 -8.71
N LYS A 123 14.01 -13.38 -9.06
CA LYS A 123 15.16 -12.74 -9.72
C LYS A 123 14.75 -12.20 -11.09
N GLU A 124 14.11 -13.02 -11.92
CA GLU A 124 13.67 -12.62 -13.27
C GLU A 124 12.69 -11.44 -13.23
N ALA A 125 11.69 -11.46 -12.35
CA ALA A 125 10.74 -10.35 -12.19
C ALA A 125 11.42 -9.07 -11.69
N SER A 126 12.38 -9.20 -10.76
CA SER A 126 13.14 -8.06 -10.22
C SER A 126 14.05 -7.45 -11.28
N GLU A 127 14.74 -8.27 -12.06
CA GLU A 127 15.60 -7.84 -13.18
C GLU A 127 14.79 -7.16 -14.28
N TYR A 128 13.69 -7.78 -14.70
CA TYR A 128 12.78 -7.22 -15.69
C TYR A 128 12.26 -5.85 -15.25
N LEU A 129 11.71 -5.75 -14.04
CA LEU A 129 11.17 -4.49 -13.53
C LEU A 129 12.27 -3.44 -13.36
N SER A 130 13.47 -3.82 -12.91
CA SER A 130 14.61 -2.90 -12.81
C SER A 130 14.96 -2.30 -14.16
N LYS A 131 15.07 -3.13 -15.21
CA LYS A 131 15.33 -2.67 -16.58
C LYS A 131 14.25 -1.72 -17.08
N SER A 132 12.97 -2.07 -16.87
CA SER A 132 11.85 -1.20 -17.27
C SER A 132 11.88 0.14 -16.53
N LEU A 133 12.06 0.15 -15.21
CA LEU A 133 12.08 1.39 -14.43
C LEU A 133 13.26 2.29 -14.77
N ARG A 134 14.43 1.72 -15.12
CA ARG A 134 15.58 2.49 -15.62
C ARG A 134 15.32 3.08 -17.00
N HIS A 135 14.75 2.28 -17.89
CA HIS A 135 14.36 2.74 -19.23
C HIS A 135 13.42 3.95 -19.16
N PHE A 136 12.50 3.99 -18.20
CA PHE A 136 11.60 5.12 -17.97
C PHE A 136 12.14 6.22 -17.04
N GLY A 137 13.42 6.17 -16.66
CA GLY A 137 14.08 7.17 -15.82
C GLY A 137 13.63 7.20 -14.35
N ILE A 138 12.84 6.23 -13.89
CA ILE A 138 12.35 6.13 -12.50
C ILE A 138 13.45 5.62 -11.57
N LEU A 139 14.29 4.71 -12.07
CA LEU A 139 15.36 4.06 -11.34
C LEU A 139 16.72 4.45 -11.94
N GLU A 140 17.71 4.76 -11.10
CA GLU A 140 19.07 4.99 -11.58
C GLU A 140 19.72 3.70 -12.11
N GLU A 141 20.64 3.82 -13.09
CA GLU A 141 21.32 2.66 -13.69
C GLU A 141 22.11 1.82 -12.67
N THR A 142 22.64 2.48 -11.64
CA THR A 142 23.37 1.88 -10.52
C THR A 142 22.47 1.16 -9.53
N ASN A 143 21.15 1.38 -9.59
CA ASN A 143 20.18 0.88 -8.61
C ASN A 143 19.29 -0.22 -9.20
N SER A 144 18.78 -1.11 -8.36
CA SER A 144 17.89 -2.22 -8.73
C SER A 144 16.68 -2.25 -7.83
N VAL A 145 15.54 -2.74 -8.32
CA VAL A 145 14.40 -3.09 -7.46
C VAL A 145 14.36 -4.59 -7.24
N ASN A 146 14.01 -4.99 -6.02
CA ASN A 146 13.97 -6.40 -5.64
C ASN A 146 12.65 -6.73 -4.96
N PHE A 147 12.00 -7.79 -5.45
CA PHE A 147 10.89 -8.42 -4.76
C PHE A 147 11.38 -9.31 -3.62
N LYS A 148 10.69 -9.24 -2.49
CA LYS A 148 10.84 -10.19 -1.39
C LYS A 148 9.48 -10.78 -1.03
N ILE A 149 9.36 -12.11 -1.05
CA ILE A 149 8.14 -12.82 -0.62
C ILE A 149 7.95 -12.64 0.88
N LEU A 150 6.70 -12.41 1.27
CA LEU A 150 6.25 -12.43 2.66
C LEU A 150 5.35 -13.64 2.90
N LYS A 151 5.45 -14.20 4.11
CA LYS A 151 4.46 -15.15 4.60
C LYS A 151 3.21 -14.38 4.99
N VAL A 152 2.07 -14.78 4.43
CA VAL A 152 0.77 -14.19 4.73
C VAL A 152 -0.19 -15.28 5.16
N SER A 153 -1.00 -14.95 6.16
CA SER A 153 -2.16 -15.71 6.61
C SER A 153 -3.38 -14.83 6.39
N GLY A 154 -4.33 -15.26 5.57
CA GLY A 154 -5.53 -14.48 5.29
C GLY A 154 -6.50 -15.20 4.37
N ASN A 155 -7.78 -14.88 4.51
CA ASN A 155 -8.86 -15.51 3.76
C ASN A 155 -8.83 -15.08 2.29
N PHE A 156 -8.52 -13.81 2.00
CA PHE A 156 -8.53 -13.25 0.63
C PHE A 156 -7.14 -13.06 0.03
N THR A 157 -6.10 -12.98 0.86
CA THR A 157 -4.72 -12.82 0.40
C THR A 157 -4.15 -14.13 -0.11
N LYS A 158 -3.70 -14.14 -1.36
CA LYS A 158 -2.99 -15.25 -1.98
C LYS A 158 -1.50 -15.21 -1.64
N ARG A 159 -0.85 -14.06 -1.82
CA ARG A 159 0.55 -13.80 -1.47
C ARG A 159 0.74 -12.32 -1.14
N ALA A 160 1.86 -12.01 -0.49
CA ALA A 160 2.35 -10.65 -0.46
C ALA A 160 3.84 -10.56 -0.74
N TYR A 161 4.24 -9.39 -1.20
CA TYR A 161 5.61 -9.07 -1.56
C TYR A 161 5.99 -7.69 -1.03
N VAL A 162 7.29 -7.48 -0.91
CA VAL A 162 7.89 -6.17 -0.67
C VAL A 162 8.70 -5.83 -1.88
N LEU A 163 8.42 -4.69 -2.49
CA LEU A 163 9.26 -4.08 -3.50
C LEU A 163 10.13 -3.01 -2.81
N GLN A 164 11.43 -3.09 -3.04
CA GLN A 164 12.42 -2.22 -2.41
C GLN A 164 13.58 -1.98 -3.37
N GLU A 165 14.04 -0.73 -3.41
CA GLU A 165 15.23 -0.35 -4.15
C GLU A 165 16.50 -0.74 -3.38
N LYS A 166 17.53 -1.16 -4.12
CA LYS A 166 18.88 -1.40 -3.64
C LYS A 166 19.87 -0.69 -4.55
N GLY A 167 20.83 0.01 -3.96
CA GLY A 167 21.92 0.67 -4.66
C GLY A 167 22.39 1.92 -3.91
N LYS A 168 23.05 2.84 -4.60
CA LYS A 168 23.49 4.12 -4.00
C LYS A 168 22.29 5.05 -3.89
N ASN A 169 22.07 5.63 -2.71
CA ASN A 169 20.98 6.58 -2.43
C ASN A 169 19.59 6.08 -2.91
N PRO A 170 19.02 5.03 -2.31
CA PRO A 170 17.68 4.57 -2.66
C PRO A 170 16.67 5.70 -2.43
N THR A 171 15.88 6.00 -3.46
CA THR A 171 14.91 7.09 -3.51
C THR A 171 13.47 6.60 -3.71
N LEU A 172 13.29 5.33 -4.09
CA LEU A 172 11.98 4.71 -4.23
C LEU A 172 11.43 4.32 -2.86
N GLU A 173 10.12 4.52 -2.70
CA GLU A 173 9.41 4.09 -1.51
C GLU A 173 9.35 2.57 -1.46
N LYS A 174 9.30 2.07 -0.23
CA LYS A 174 9.09 0.65 0.01
C LYS A 174 7.61 0.35 -0.13
N LEU A 175 7.29 -0.59 -1.02
CA LEU A 175 5.92 -0.89 -1.38
C LEU A 175 5.56 -2.30 -0.96
N PHE A 176 4.47 -2.44 -0.23
CA PHE A 176 3.87 -3.73 0.07
C PHE A 176 2.86 -4.07 -1.01
N ILE A 177 3.04 -5.21 -1.67
CA ILE A 177 2.19 -5.65 -2.75
C ILE A 177 1.38 -6.85 -2.25
N LYS A 178 0.07 -6.68 -2.09
CA LYS A 178 -0.89 -7.73 -1.73
C LYS A 178 -1.45 -8.33 -3.02
N SER A 179 -1.42 -9.65 -3.18
CA SER A 179 -2.14 -10.34 -4.25
C SER A 179 -3.31 -11.13 -3.69
N PHE A 180 -4.42 -11.14 -4.43
CA PHE A 180 -5.70 -11.69 -4.01
C PHE A 180 -5.94 -13.09 -4.60
N LYS A 181 -6.73 -13.89 -3.89
CA LYS A 181 -7.27 -15.16 -4.41
C LYS A 181 -8.32 -14.86 -5.49
N GLU A 182 -8.71 -15.87 -6.26
CA GLU A 182 -9.88 -15.72 -7.15
C GLU A 182 -11.12 -15.55 -6.28
N ILE A 183 -11.98 -14.60 -6.63
CA ILE A 183 -13.24 -14.37 -5.91
C ILE A 183 -14.28 -15.35 -6.45
N ASN A 184 -15.09 -15.92 -5.55
CA ASN A 184 -16.28 -16.65 -5.92
C ASN A 184 -17.33 -15.65 -6.47
N PRO A 185 -17.82 -15.80 -7.71
CA PRO A 185 -18.79 -14.88 -8.32
C PRO A 185 -20.07 -14.65 -7.50
N LEU A 186 -20.40 -15.53 -6.55
CA LEU A 186 -21.56 -15.44 -5.67
C LEU A 186 -21.45 -14.37 -4.56
N SER A 187 -20.32 -13.66 -4.41
CA SER A 187 -20.11 -12.63 -3.37
C SER A 187 -20.52 -11.19 -3.79
N SER A 188 -21.29 -11.04 -4.88
CA SER A 188 -21.53 -9.76 -5.54
C SER A 188 -22.49 -8.81 -4.82
N THR A 189 -23.34 -9.31 -3.91
CA THR A 189 -24.48 -8.55 -3.39
C THR A 189 -24.32 -7.97 -1.97
N ALA A 190 -23.32 -8.34 -1.18
CA ALA A 190 -23.21 -7.87 0.22
C ALA A 190 -21.80 -7.83 0.84
N ASP A 191 -20.72 -7.87 0.06
CA ASP A 191 -19.37 -8.01 0.63
C ASP A 191 -18.63 -6.67 0.73
N TYR A 192 -18.71 -6.04 1.92
CA TYR A 192 -17.84 -4.92 2.29
C TYR A 192 -16.35 -5.32 2.26
N ASN A 193 -16.04 -6.63 2.30
CA ASN A 193 -14.70 -7.18 2.41
C ASN A 193 -14.30 -7.97 1.16
N GLY A 194 -13.45 -7.39 0.31
CA GLY A 194 -12.83 -8.16 -0.77
C GLY A 194 -12.00 -7.30 -1.70
N LYS A 195 -11.44 -7.90 -2.76
CA LYS A 195 -10.40 -7.23 -3.55
C LYS A 195 -10.82 -5.86 -4.12
N TYR A 196 -12.07 -5.72 -4.58
CA TYR A 196 -12.55 -4.46 -5.16
C TYR A 196 -12.88 -3.45 -4.07
N SER A 197 -13.57 -3.87 -2.99
CA SER A 197 -13.86 -3.04 -1.81
C SER A 197 -12.58 -2.51 -1.16
N GLU A 198 -11.58 -3.36 -0.91
CA GLU A 198 -10.29 -2.94 -0.36
C GLU A 198 -9.62 -1.88 -1.25
N VAL A 199 -9.62 -2.04 -2.58
CA VAL A 199 -9.03 -1.04 -3.47
C VAL A 199 -9.82 0.27 -3.43
N ALA A 200 -11.15 0.23 -3.55
CA ALA A 200 -12.00 1.41 -3.57
C ALA A 200 -11.96 2.19 -2.24
N HIS A 201 -12.10 1.50 -1.12
CA HIS A 201 -12.09 2.10 0.21
C HIS A 201 -10.74 2.73 0.55
N TRP A 202 -9.63 2.13 0.13
CA TRP A 202 -8.31 2.76 0.28
C TRP A 202 -8.18 4.02 -0.59
N LEU A 203 -8.68 4.01 -1.83
CA LEU A 203 -8.66 5.19 -2.69
C LEU A 203 -9.51 6.32 -2.10
N TYR A 204 -10.67 5.98 -1.55
CA TYR A 204 -11.51 6.92 -0.81
C TYR A 204 -10.77 7.49 0.41
N LEU A 205 -10.19 6.64 1.26
CA LEU A 205 -9.40 7.08 2.43
C LEU A 205 -8.21 7.94 2.05
N ASN A 206 -7.45 7.57 1.01
CA ASN A 206 -6.33 8.35 0.49
C ASN A 206 -6.74 9.76 0.07
N ASN A 207 -7.94 9.90 -0.51
CA ASN A 207 -8.45 11.18 -0.99
C ASN A 207 -9.04 12.02 0.14
N LYS A 208 -9.81 11.39 1.03
CA LYS A 208 -10.46 12.06 2.16
C LYS A 208 -9.49 12.44 3.28
N THR A 209 -8.44 11.67 3.46
CA THR A 209 -7.54 11.79 4.60
C THR A 209 -6.10 12.05 4.12
N LYS A 210 -5.38 12.91 4.85
CA LYS A 210 -3.91 13.04 4.71
C LYS A 210 -3.18 12.44 5.91
N SER A 211 -3.85 11.52 6.60
CA SER A 211 -3.37 10.94 7.84
C SER A 211 -2.12 10.10 7.59
N PRO A 212 -1.03 10.34 8.33
CA PRO A 212 0.16 9.51 8.23
C PRO A 212 -0.08 8.12 8.84
N TYR A 213 -1.18 7.89 9.55
CA TYR A 213 -1.52 6.59 10.16
C TYR A 213 -2.23 5.63 9.19
N PHE A 214 -2.55 6.08 7.98
CA PHE A 214 -3.18 5.26 6.94
C PHE A 214 -2.18 5.04 5.80
N SER A 215 -2.03 3.80 5.35
CA SER A 215 -1.17 3.49 4.20
C SER A 215 -1.74 4.08 2.92
N LYS A 216 -0.89 4.56 2.02
CA LYS A 216 -1.38 5.03 0.72
C LYS A 216 -1.49 3.87 -0.25
N VAL A 217 -2.65 3.72 -0.90
CA VAL A 217 -2.70 3.00 -2.18
C VAL A 217 -1.96 3.77 -3.25
N TYR A 218 -1.00 3.09 -3.86
CA TYR A 218 -0.48 3.49 -5.15
C TYR A 218 -1.32 2.82 -6.21
N TRP A 219 -1.12 1.54 -6.52
CA TRP A 219 -1.82 0.94 -7.67
C TRP A 219 -2.52 -0.36 -7.34
N GLY A 220 -3.69 -0.57 -7.93
CA GLY A 220 -4.55 -1.73 -7.79
C GLY A 220 -4.94 -2.25 -9.17
N ASP A 221 -4.34 -3.38 -9.59
CA ASP A 221 -4.76 -4.10 -10.79
C ASP A 221 -5.71 -5.21 -10.36
N THR A 222 -7.00 -4.96 -10.48
CA THR A 222 -8.06 -5.88 -10.05
C THR A 222 -8.19 -7.09 -10.98
N GLU A 223 -7.78 -6.97 -12.25
CA GLU A 223 -7.67 -8.10 -13.20
C GLU A 223 -6.46 -8.98 -12.88
N GLY A 224 -5.30 -8.36 -12.65
CA GLY A 224 -4.07 -9.02 -12.20
C GLY A 224 -4.14 -9.51 -10.75
N ARG A 225 -5.20 -9.10 -10.02
CA ARG A 225 -5.49 -9.45 -8.63
C ARG A 225 -4.39 -9.01 -7.67
N PHE A 226 -3.96 -7.77 -7.77
CA PHE A 226 -3.01 -7.23 -6.79
C PHE A 226 -3.22 -5.74 -6.53
N MET A 227 -2.70 -5.27 -5.40
CA MET A 227 -2.58 -3.87 -5.07
C MET A 227 -1.24 -3.57 -4.38
N ALA A 228 -0.76 -2.34 -4.48
CA ALA A 228 0.44 -1.84 -3.84
C ALA A 228 0.12 -0.70 -2.88
N LEU A 229 0.66 -0.84 -1.67
CA LEU A 229 0.51 0.09 -0.57
C LEU A 229 1.87 0.68 -0.19
N GLU A 230 1.91 1.98 0.09
CA GLU A 230 3.02 2.61 0.80
C GLU A 230 3.17 1.92 2.15
N TYR A 231 4.34 1.33 2.37
CA TYR A 231 4.57 0.53 3.55
C TYR A 231 5.99 0.68 4.03
N GLU A 232 6.15 1.34 5.16
CA GLU A 232 7.47 1.72 5.63
C GLU A 232 8.22 0.51 6.22
N THR A 233 7.52 -0.41 6.91
CA THR A 233 8.12 -1.68 7.35
C THR A 233 7.14 -2.85 7.23
N PRO A 234 7.29 -3.74 6.22
CA PRO A 234 6.46 -4.92 6.05
C PRO A 234 6.56 -5.82 7.29
N PRO A 235 5.45 -6.41 7.75
CA PRO A 235 5.49 -7.29 8.91
C PRO A 235 6.36 -8.50 8.56
N LYS A 236 7.45 -8.72 9.30
CA LYS A 236 8.18 -10.01 9.22
C LYS A 236 7.33 -11.15 9.84
N HIS A 237 6.46 -10.79 10.79
CA HIS A 237 5.44 -11.57 11.47
C HIS A 237 4.23 -10.65 11.75
N ILE A 238 3.12 -11.18 12.30
CA ILE A 238 2.10 -10.35 12.98
C ILE A 238 2.82 -9.26 13.78
N SER A 239 2.42 -7.98 13.62
CA SER A 239 3.09 -6.79 14.17
C SER A 239 3.91 -7.06 15.44
N PRO A 240 5.13 -6.51 15.61
CA PRO A 240 5.80 -6.59 16.92
C PRO A 240 4.79 -6.14 17.99
N ILE A 241 4.58 -7.01 18.98
CA ILE A 241 3.69 -6.75 20.09
C ILE A 241 4.39 -5.68 20.92
N VAL A 242 4.03 -4.41 20.72
CA VAL A 242 4.41 -3.34 21.64
C VAL A 242 3.86 -3.69 23.00
N LYS A 243 4.77 -3.90 23.95
CA LYS A 243 4.46 -4.21 25.35
C LYS A 243 4.95 -3.04 26.19
N PHE A 244 4.00 -2.32 26.78
CA PHE A 244 4.33 -1.33 27.80
C PHE A 244 4.75 -2.03 29.09
N LYS A 245 5.55 -1.35 29.90
CA LYS A 245 5.85 -1.80 31.26
C LYS A 245 4.55 -1.80 32.05
N SER A 246 4.42 -2.73 33.00
CA SER A 246 3.24 -2.76 33.88
C SER A 246 3.11 -1.48 34.71
N ASN A 247 4.22 -0.80 35.01
CA ASN A 247 4.23 0.45 35.76
C ASN A 247 5.35 1.38 35.29
N TYR A 248 5.11 2.70 35.41
CA TYR A 248 6.03 3.79 35.19
C TYR A 248 6.08 4.67 36.44
N GLU A 249 7.19 5.38 36.62
CA GLU A 249 7.36 6.33 37.73
C GLU A 249 6.28 7.42 37.72
N ASN A 250 5.94 7.94 36.53
CA ASN A 250 4.91 8.92 36.31
C ASN A 250 4.44 8.91 34.85
N ILE A 251 3.42 9.69 34.55
CA ILE A 251 2.83 9.79 33.22
C ILE A 251 3.81 10.30 32.15
N TYR A 252 4.78 11.14 32.51
CA TYR A 252 5.77 11.68 31.57
C TYR A 252 6.76 10.61 31.10
N LYS A 253 7.19 9.72 32.00
CA LYS A 253 8.01 8.55 31.64
C LYS A 253 7.25 7.60 30.71
N PHE A 254 5.95 7.43 30.95
CA PHE A 254 5.09 6.70 30.02
C PHE A 254 4.97 7.41 28.68
N ALA A 255 4.73 8.72 28.64
CA ALA A 255 4.60 9.51 27.42
C ALA A 255 5.81 9.36 26.49
N ALA A 256 7.03 9.48 27.05
CA ALA A 256 8.26 9.33 26.29
C ALA A 256 8.43 7.91 25.71
N ASP A 257 8.09 6.88 26.48
CA ASP A 257 8.14 5.49 26.01
C ASP A 257 7.05 5.21 24.96
N PHE A 258 5.85 5.70 25.18
CA PHE A 258 4.72 5.58 24.26
C PHE A 258 5.03 6.21 22.91
N TYR A 259 5.53 7.46 22.90
CA TYR A 259 5.94 8.14 21.68
C TYR A 259 7.06 7.39 20.97
N ARG A 260 8.11 6.97 21.71
CA ARG A 260 9.22 6.20 21.13
C ARG A 260 8.76 4.89 20.46
N GLN A 261 7.78 4.20 21.06
CA GLN A 261 7.31 2.91 20.56
C GLN A 261 6.23 3.02 19.47
N THR A 262 5.52 4.13 19.36
CA THR A 262 4.32 4.24 18.49
C THR A 262 4.31 5.44 17.55
N GLY A 263 5.08 6.49 17.85
CA GLY A 263 5.01 7.79 17.16
C GLY A 263 3.76 8.60 17.47
N ILE A 264 2.91 8.16 18.40
CA ILE A 264 1.71 8.89 18.82
C ILE A 264 2.06 9.71 20.06
N GLU A 265 1.79 11.00 20.02
CA GLU A 265 1.94 11.87 21.18
C GLU A 265 0.83 11.61 22.20
N LEU A 266 1.16 11.71 23.49
CA LEU A 266 0.19 11.47 24.56
C LEU A 266 -0.95 12.50 24.55
N SER A 267 -0.66 13.75 24.18
CA SER A 267 -1.63 14.83 23.94
C SER A 267 -2.75 14.39 22.99
N ASN A 268 -2.39 13.74 21.88
CA ASN A 268 -3.35 13.28 20.88
C ASN A 268 -4.34 12.26 21.44
N LEU A 269 -3.95 11.47 22.45
CA LEU A 269 -4.89 10.56 23.13
C LEU A 269 -5.91 11.34 23.95
N PHE A 270 -5.46 12.35 24.70
CA PHE A 270 -6.35 13.19 25.51
C PHE A 270 -7.36 13.96 24.67
N GLU A 271 -6.91 14.53 23.54
CA GLU A 271 -7.79 15.24 22.60
C GLU A 271 -8.91 14.36 22.04
N LYS A 272 -8.69 13.04 21.95
CA LYS A 272 -9.71 12.06 21.53
C LYS A 272 -10.46 11.43 22.70
N GLY A 273 -10.31 11.96 23.92
CA GLY A 273 -10.97 11.45 25.11
C GLY A 273 -10.47 10.08 25.57
N ILE A 274 -9.28 9.67 25.15
CA ILE A 274 -8.71 8.35 25.46
C ILE A 274 -7.88 8.47 26.73
N LYS A 275 -8.30 7.73 27.77
CA LYS A 275 -7.58 7.68 29.04
C LYS A 275 -6.31 6.83 28.92
N PRO A 276 -5.10 7.39 29.13
CA PRO A 276 -3.85 6.68 28.90
C PRO A 276 -3.51 5.63 29.98
N GLY A 277 -4.12 5.74 31.16
CA GLY A 277 -3.82 4.89 32.31
C GLY A 277 -4.36 5.48 33.61
N ILE A 278 -3.89 4.95 34.74
CA ILE A 278 -4.25 5.40 36.08
C ILE A 278 -3.01 5.53 36.97
N ILE A 279 -3.10 6.34 38.02
CA ILE A 279 -2.14 6.28 39.13
C ILE A 279 -2.61 5.16 40.07
N ASN A 280 -1.74 4.19 40.32
CA ASN A 280 -2.03 3.06 41.19
C ASN A 280 -1.84 3.43 42.67
N LYS A 281 -2.20 2.50 43.56
CA LYS A 281 -2.11 2.67 45.02
C LYS A 281 -0.70 2.94 45.56
N PHE A 282 0.34 2.75 44.75
CA PHE A 282 1.74 3.00 45.10
C PHE A 282 2.27 4.32 44.51
N GLY A 283 1.39 5.19 44.01
CA GLY A 283 1.78 6.47 43.39
C GLY A 283 2.47 6.31 42.03
N LYS A 284 2.46 5.11 41.42
CA LYS A 284 3.06 4.84 40.11
C LYS A 284 2.00 4.91 39.01
N PHE A 285 2.42 5.26 37.80
CA PHE A 285 1.53 5.27 36.63
C PHE A 285 1.41 3.88 36.00
N GLU A 286 0.20 3.36 35.93
CA GLU A 286 -0.15 2.10 35.28
C GLU A 286 -0.84 2.40 33.93
N PRO A 287 -0.23 2.04 32.78
CA PRO A 287 -0.79 2.36 31.47
C PRO A 287 -1.98 1.46 31.14
N ALA A 288 -2.91 1.97 30.34
CA ALA A 288 -3.92 1.12 29.72
C ALA A 288 -3.29 0.21 28.66
N LYS A 289 -4.00 -0.88 28.32
CA LYS A 289 -3.53 -1.86 27.32
C LYS A 289 -3.40 -1.22 25.92
N LYS A 290 -2.51 -1.79 25.09
CA LYS A 290 -2.27 -1.35 23.71
C LYS A 290 -3.58 -1.20 22.93
N GLU A 291 -4.47 -2.18 23.04
CA GLU A 291 -5.76 -2.21 22.36
C GLU A 291 -6.59 -0.97 22.71
N ALA A 292 -6.61 -0.61 24.00
CA ALA A 292 -7.36 0.54 24.51
C ALA A 292 -6.74 1.89 24.12
N LEU A 293 -5.45 1.95 23.79
CA LEU A 293 -4.79 3.20 23.42
C LEU A 293 -4.72 3.36 21.90
N ILE A 294 -4.08 2.42 21.22
CA ILE A 294 -3.78 2.53 19.79
C ILE A 294 -5.03 2.27 18.95
N MET A 295 -5.78 1.20 19.23
CA MET A 295 -6.96 0.89 18.40
C MET A 295 -8.05 1.92 18.60
N ASN A 296 -8.29 2.35 19.84
CA ASN A 296 -9.22 3.45 20.09
C ASN A 296 -8.77 4.74 19.41
N TYR A 297 -7.49 5.08 19.43
CA TYR A 297 -6.99 6.28 18.74
C TYR A 297 -7.23 6.21 17.23
N LEU A 298 -6.84 5.10 16.59
CA LEU A 298 -7.08 4.86 15.18
C LEU A 298 -8.57 4.84 14.81
N GLN A 299 -9.40 4.26 15.69
CA GLN A 299 -10.85 4.23 15.52
C GLN A 299 -11.48 5.63 15.64
N GLN A 300 -10.98 6.48 16.55
CA GLN A 300 -11.42 7.87 16.68
C GLN A 300 -10.99 8.70 15.47
N LEU A 301 -9.78 8.47 14.94
CA LEU A 301 -9.36 9.10 13.67
C LEU A 301 -10.28 8.73 12.51
N LEU A 302 -10.74 7.47 12.41
CA LEU A 302 -11.71 7.08 11.38
C LEU A 302 -13.08 7.74 11.57
N LYS A 303 -13.54 7.89 12.82
CA LYS A 303 -14.83 8.53 13.14
C LYS A 303 -14.91 9.98 12.68
N GLU A 304 -13.79 10.71 12.68
CA GLU A 304 -13.72 12.07 12.12
C GLU A 304 -14.13 12.15 10.65
N TYR A 305 -14.08 11.02 9.93
CA TYR A 305 -14.48 10.91 8.53
C TYR A 305 -15.79 10.12 8.34
N ASN A 306 -16.58 9.95 9.41
CA ASN A 306 -17.79 9.12 9.44
C ASN A 306 -17.55 7.64 9.09
N LEU A 307 -16.39 7.10 9.51
CA LEU A 307 -15.99 5.71 9.20
C LEU A 307 -15.76 4.89 10.47
N HIS A 308 -15.99 3.59 10.35
CA HIS A 308 -15.74 2.60 11.37
C HIS A 308 -15.02 1.37 10.80
N HIS A 309 -14.11 0.78 11.56
CA HIS A 309 -13.39 -0.42 11.12
C HIS A 309 -13.77 -1.60 11.99
N THR A 310 -14.61 -2.48 11.46
CA THR A 310 -15.25 -3.59 12.19
C THR A 310 -14.27 -4.67 12.65
N ASP A 311 -13.10 -4.75 12.02
CA ASP A 311 -12.04 -5.73 12.32
C ASP A 311 -10.74 -5.04 12.76
N LEU A 312 -10.81 -3.94 13.52
CA LEU A 312 -9.59 -3.23 13.94
C LEU A 312 -8.97 -3.90 15.18
N HIS A 313 -7.86 -4.60 14.96
CA HIS A 313 -7.13 -5.28 16.03
C HIS A 313 -5.62 -5.23 15.81
N ASN A 314 -4.86 -5.87 16.71
CA ASN A 314 -3.41 -5.87 16.73
C ASN A 314 -2.70 -6.36 15.45
N GLN A 315 -3.38 -7.11 14.57
CA GLN A 315 -2.81 -7.55 13.28
C GLN A 315 -3.10 -6.53 12.18
N ASN A 316 -4.21 -5.80 12.30
CA ASN A 316 -4.66 -4.76 11.37
C ASN A 316 -4.19 -3.35 11.77
N ALA A 317 -3.38 -3.24 12.83
CA ALA A 317 -2.65 -2.03 13.20
C ALA A 317 -1.21 -2.38 13.56
N ILE A 318 -0.31 -2.15 12.60
CA ILE A 318 1.10 -2.46 12.71
C ILE A 318 1.89 -1.25 13.18
N ILE A 319 3.12 -1.50 13.64
CA ILE A 319 4.08 -0.45 13.94
C ILE A 319 5.26 -0.60 12.99
N GLY A 320 5.40 0.39 12.12
CA GLY A 320 6.52 0.56 11.21
C GLY A 320 7.53 1.57 11.74
N LYS A 321 8.40 2.02 10.83
CA LYS A 321 9.31 3.11 11.06
C LYS A 321 9.30 4.05 9.87
N ASP A 322 9.22 5.35 10.13
CA ASP A 322 9.29 6.37 9.10
C ASP A 322 10.68 6.44 8.44
N LYS A 323 10.82 7.34 7.46
CA LYS A 323 12.07 7.56 6.72
C LYS A 323 13.23 8.01 7.62
N SER A 324 12.94 8.55 8.81
CA SER A 324 13.91 8.99 9.83
C SER A 324 14.19 7.92 10.89
N GLY A 325 13.50 6.77 10.83
CA GLY A 325 13.64 5.66 11.76
C GLY A 325 12.77 5.75 13.02
N HIS A 326 11.90 6.76 13.13
CA HIS A 326 10.93 6.89 14.23
C HIS A 326 9.78 5.91 14.05
N ALA A 327 9.26 5.39 15.17
CA ALA A 327 8.11 4.49 15.12
C ALA A 327 6.87 5.22 14.58
N ILE A 328 6.04 4.52 13.81
CA ILE A 328 4.75 5.01 13.38
C ILE A 328 3.75 3.88 13.26
N VAL A 329 2.56 4.09 13.80
CA VAL A 329 1.43 3.17 13.68
C VAL A 329 0.79 3.30 12.28
N LYS A 330 0.46 2.18 11.65
CA LYS A 330 -0.33 2.14 10.41
C LYS A 330 -1.49 1.17 10.53
N ILE A 331 -2.70 1.59 10.14
CA ILE A 331 -3.79 0.64 9.86
C ILE A 331 -3.42 -0.15 8.60
N VAL A 332 -3.60 -1.47 8.66
CA VAL A 332 -3.33 -2.39 7.56
C VAL A 332 -4.48 -3.36 7.45
N ASP A 333 -4.88 -3.62 6.21
CA ASP A 333 -6.19 -4.18 5.91
C ASP A 333 -7.34 -3.22 6.26
N ILE A 334 -8.13 -2.84 5.26
CA ILE A 334 -9.30 -1.97 5.42
C ILE A 334 -10.55 -2.58 4.80
N GLY A 335 -10.53 -3.89 4.51
CA GLY A 335 -11.71 -4.60 4.04
C GLY A 335 -12.86 -4.61 5.07
N GLY A 336 -12.58 -4.33 6.34
CA GLY A 336 -13.59 -4.18 7.40
C GLY A 336 -14.12 -2.76 7.58
N LEU A 337 -13.76 -1.83 6.69
CA LEU A 337 -14.20 -0.43 6.78
C LEU A 337 -15.68 -0.31 6.38
N VAL A 338 -16.43 0.44 7.19
CA VAL A 338 -17.85 0.75 6.97
C VAL A 338 -18.10 2.23 7.25
N GLU A 339 -19.14 2.78 6.65
CA GLU A 339 -19.64 4.13 6.95
C GLU A 339 -20.59 4.07 8.15
N LEU A 340 -20.53 5.06 9.04
CA LEU A 340 -21.33 5.16 10.27
C LEU A 340 -22.74 5.73 10.05
#